data_AF-A0A1H2T7T2-F1
#
_entry.id   AF-A0A1H2T7T2-F1
#
_cell.length_a   1.000
_cell.length_b   1.000
_cell.length_c   1.000
_cell.angle_alpha   90.00
_cell.angle_beta   90.00
_cell.angle_gamma   90.00
#
_symmetry.space_group_name_H-M   'P 1'
#
loop_
_entity.id
_entity.type
_entity.pdbx_description
1 polymer ?
#
loop_
_entity_poly.entity_id
_entity_poly.type
_entity_poly.pdbx_seq_one_letter_code
_entity_poly.pdbx_strand_id
1 'polypeptide(L)'
;MNQRLLSFLVEIRPDNIDVDVVWSYMIMFVQDENLTIQQLIYEYDRYIAGKMCGSQGIAFISKWDGTMRAGVGMNKETCDETLFLDHWKRVIDEYAKNYVDD
;
A
#
# COMPACT_ATOMS: atom_id res chain seq x y z
N MET A 1 -14.71 8.09 2.89
CA MET A 1 -14.26 6.73 2.58
C MET A 1 -14.59 6.38 1.13
N ASN A 2 -13.57 6.09 0.30
CA ASN A 2 -13.76 5.67 -1.09
C ASN A 2 -14.06 4.16 -1.15
N GLN A 3 -15.35 3.81 -1.08
CA GLN A 3 -15.78 2.41 -1.02
C GLN A 3 -15.33 1.59 -2.23
N ARG A 4 -15.26 2.21 -3.41
CA ARG A 4 -14.81 1.54 -4.64
C ARG A 4 -13.33 1.17 -4.56
N LEU A 5 -12.48 2.08 -4.11
CA LEU A 5 -11.06 1.80 -3.90
C LEU A 5 -10.84 0.72 -2.84
N LEU A 6 -11.60 0.77 -1.74
CA LEU A 6 -11.53 -0.25 -0.70
C LEU A 6 -11.89 -1.64 -1.24
N SER A 7 -13.02 -1.77 -1.95
CA SER A 7 -13.41 -3.04 -2.57
C SER A 7 -12.37 -3.55 -3.57
N PHE A 8 -11.78 -2.66 -4.37
CA PHE A 8 -10.74 -3.01 -5.32
C PHE A 8 -9.47 -3.55 -4.64
N LEU A 9 -9.01 -2.90 -3.57
CA LEU A 9 -7.84 -3.35 -2.79
C LEU A 9 -8.05 -4.73 -2.14
N VAL A 10 -9.28 -5.04 -1.74
CA VAL A 10 -9.66 -6.35 -1.19
C VAL A 10 -9.70 -7.42 -2.27
N GLU A 11 -10.22 -7.10 -3.46
CA GLU A 11 -10.33 -8.02 -4.59
C GLU A 11 -8.96 -8.40 -5.15
N ILE A 12 -8.07 -7.42 -5.30
CA ILE A 12 -6.75 -7.63 -5.90
C ILE A 12 -5.69 -8.13 -4.92
N ARG A 13 -6.08 -8.43 -3.67
CA ARG A 13 -5.17 -8.80 -2.59
C ARG A 13 -4.12 -9.86 -3.01
N PRO A 14 -2.84 -9.73 -2.60
CA PRO A 14 -1.81 -10.67 -3.02
C PRO A 14 -2.03 -12.07 -2.43
N ASP A 15 -1.90 -13.11 -3.26
CA ASP A 15 -1.93 -14.51 -2.80
C ASP A 15 -0.65 -14.94 -2.06
N ASN A 16 0.39 -14.10 -2.06
CA ASN A 16 1.63 -14.37 -1.35
C ASN A 16 1.51 -13.97 0.12
N ILE A 17 1.59 -14.97 1.01
CA ILE A 17 1.48 -14.82 2.47
C ILE A 17 2.41 -13.73 3.05
N ASP A 18 3.60 -13.55 2.48
CA ASP A 18 4.58 -12.59 2.95
C ASP A 18 4.09 -11.14 2.75
N VAL A 19 3.45 -10.88 1.61
CA VAL A 19 2.92 -9.55 1.25
C VAL A 19 1.50 -9.36 1.80
N ASP A 20 0.71 -10.42 1.90
CA ASP A 20 -0.70 -10.39 2.32
C ASP A 20 -0.93 -9.72 3.68
N VAL A 21 -0.08 -10.05 4.66
CA VAL A 21 -0.17 -9.50 6.01
C VAL A 21 0.08 -7.99 5.96
N VAL A 22 1.13 -7.57 5.25
CA VAL A 22 1.49 -6.16 5.08
C VAL A 22 0.44 -5.41 4.26
N TRP A 23 -0.21 -6.07 3.31
CA TRP A 23 -1.28 -5.50 2.49
C TRP A 23 -2.50 -5.08 3.32
N SER A 24 -2.75 -5.74 4.46
CA SER A 24 -3.81 -5.34 5.38
C SER A 24 -3.62 -3.89 5.87
N TYR A 25 -2.37 -3.42 6.01
CA TYR A 25 -2.10 -2.02 6.35
C TYR A 25 -2.36 -1.06 5.20
N MET A 26 -2.22 -1.48 3.93
CA MET A 26 -2.65 -0.70 2.77
C MET A 26 -4.16 -0.48 2.79
N ILE A 27 -4.91 -1.54 3.10
CA ILE A 27 -6.37 -1.51 3.23
C ILE A 27 -6.76 -0.56 4.37
N MET A 28 -6.12 -0.67 5.54
CA MET A 28 -6.34 0.26 6.66
C MET A 28 -6.03 1.72 6.28
N PHE A 29 -5.03 1.95 5.44
CA PHE A 29 -4.68 3.30 4.99
C PHE A 29 -5.84 3.95 4.22
N VAL A 30 -6.56 3.17 3.42
CA VAL A 30 -7.77 3.66 2.72
C VAL A 30 -9.01 3.68 3.61
N GLN A 31 -9.19 2.66 4.45
CA GLN A 31 -10.37 2.49 5.29
C GLN A 31 -10.40 3.48 6.45
N ASP A 32 -9.32 3.54 7.23
CA ASP A 32 -9.26 4.27 8.50
C ASP A 32 -8.77 5.69 8.29
N GLU A 33 -7.82 5.90 7.38
CA GLU A 33 -7.24 7.21 7.09
C GLU A 33 -7.85 7.90 5.86
N ASN A 34 -8.83 7.26 5.21
CA ASN A 34 -9.59 7.81 4.09
C ASN A 34 -8.75 8.22 2.87
N LEU A 35 -7.62 7.55 2.62
CA LEU A 35 -6.79 7.86 1.45
C LEU A 35 -7.55 7.66 0.13
N THR A 36 -7.39 8.61 -0.78
CA THR A 36 -7.80 8.48 -2.18
C THR A 36 -6.74 7.78 -3.02
N ILE A 37 -7.07 7.41 -4.26
CA ILE A 37 -6.09 6.84 -5.19
C ILE A 37 -4.93 7.82 -5.47
N GLN A 38 -5.20 9.13 -5.58
CA GLN A 38 -4.15 10.13 -5.77
C GLN A 38 -3.19 10.19 -4.57
N GLN A 39 -3.72 10.02 -3.35
CA GLN A 39 -2.88 9.96 -2.15
C GLN A 39 -2.08 8.66 -2.08
N LEU A 40 -2.64 7.53 -2.52
CA LEU A 40 -1.88 6.28 -2.64
C LEU A 40 -0.74 6.38 -3.66
N ILE A 41 -0.98 7.05 -4.80
CA ILE A 41 0.07 7.32 -5.80
C ILE A 41 1.16 8.19 -5.19
N TYR A 42 0.78 9.25 -4.48
CA TYR A 42 1.73 10.12 -3.80
C TYR A 42 2.57 9.37 -2.75
N GLU A 43 1.94 8.52 -1.92
CA GLU A 43 2.66 7.72 -0.93
C GLU A 43 3.57 6.67 -1.58
N TYR A 44 3.17 6.08 -2.71
CA TYR A 44 4.04 5.21 -3.51
C TYR A 44 5.28 5.96 -3.99
N ASP A 45 5.11 7.12 -4.62
CA ASP A 45 6.23 7.94 -5.12
C ASP A 45 7.16 8.38 -3.98
N ARG A 46 6.58 8.78 -2.84
CA ARG A 46 7.32 9.12 -1.62
C ARG A 46 8.12 7.93 -1.09
N TYR A 47 7.53 6.73 -1.11
CA TYR A 47 8.24 5.51 -0.72
C TYR A 47 9.40 5.21 -1.66
N ILE A 48 9.20 5.30 -2.98
CA ILE A 48 10.26 5.06 -3.96
C ILE A 48 11.42 6.04 -3.79
N ALA A 49 11.12 7.33 -3.56
CA ALA A 49 12.12 8.37 -3.42
C ALA A 49 12.84 8.35 -2.06
N GLY A 50 12.09 8.15 -0.98
CA GLY A 50 12.57 8.32 0.40
C GLY A 50 12.75 7.03 1.18
N LYS A 51 12.34 5.90 0.62
CA LYS A 51 12.30 4.58 1.28
C LYS A 51 11.48 4.56 2.58
N MET A 52 10.56 5.51 2.70
CA MET A 52 9.63 5.62 3.81
C MET A 52 8.41 6.43 3.36
N CYS A 53 7.23 5.93 3.69
CA CYS A 53 5.96 6.62 3.48
C CYS A 53 4.99 6.25 4.61
N GLY A 54 3.78 6.79 4.56
CA GLY A 54 2.77 6.59 5.59
C GLY A 54 2.39 7.87 6.33
N SER A 55 1.58 7.68 7.34
CA SER A 55 1.11 8.69 8.28
C SER A 55 1.68 8.46 9.68
N GLN A 56 1.10 9.14 10.67
CA GLN A 56 1.37 8.88 12.08
C GLN A 56 0.79 7.53 12.56
N GLY A 57 -0.29 7.05 11.93
CA GLY A 57 -0.98 5.81 12.27
C GLY A 57 -0.30 4.59 11.65
N ILE A 58 -0.05 4.65 10.34
CA ILE A 58 0.50 3.54 9.54
C ILE A 58 1.80 4.01 8.89
N ALA A 59 2.88 3.25 9.02
CA ALA A 59 4.15 3.56 8.37
C ALA A 59 4.64 2.38 7.53
N PHE A 60 5.22 2.68 6.37
CA PHE A 60 5.90 1.74 5.49
C PHE A 60 7.36 2.19 5.39
N ILE A 61 8.31 1.30 5.73
CA ILE A 61 9.72 1.67 5.92
C ILE A 61 10.61 0.59 5.30
N SER A 62 11.47 0.97 4.36
CA SER A 62 12.47 0.06 3.82
C SER A 62 13.52 -0.28 4.87
N LYS A 63 14.02 -1.52 4.83
CA LYS A 63 15.18 -1.93 5.60
C LYS A 63 16.49 -1.87 4.79
N TRP A 64 16.43 -1.44 3.53
CA TRP A 64 17.58 -1.35 2.60
C TRP A 64 18.31 -2.68 2.37
N ASP A 65 17.68 -3.80 2.73
CA ASP A 65 18.20 -5.16 2.60
C ASP A 65 17.31 -6.06 1.71
N GLY A 66 16.41 -5.44 0.94
CA GLY A 66 15.39 -6.13 0.12
C GLY A 66 14.07 -6.39 0.85
N THR A 67 13.99 -6.10 2.16
CA THR A 67 12.75 -6.19 2.93
C THR A 67 12.25 -4.82 3.36
N MET A 68 10.98 -4.76 3.72
CA MET A 68 10.35 -3.58 4.30
C MET A 68 9.52 -3.94 5.52
N ARG A 69 9.24 -2.94 6.36
CA ARG A 69 8.34 -3.06 7.50
C ARG A 69 7.11 -2.18 7.29
N ALA A 70 5.93 -2.71 7.56
CA ALA A 70 4.75 -1.88 7.71
C ALA A 70 3.88 -2.26 8.89
N GLY A 71 3.16 -1.26 9.40
CA GLY A 71 2.17 -1.47 10.45
C GLY A 71 1.91 -0.24 11.30
N VAL A 72 1.22 -0.47 12.41
CA VAL A 72 0.71 0.58 13.31
C VAL A 72 1.59 0.72 14.53
N GLY A 73 2.06 1.93 14.81
CA GLY A 73 2.89 2.21 15.98
C GLY A 73 4.12 1.30 16.05
N MET A 74 4.30 0.56 17.14
CA MET A 74 5.43 -0.38 17.30
C MET A 74 5.20 -1.75 16.63
N ASN A 75 3.94 -2.07 16.31
CA ASN A 75 3.57 -3.34 15.69
C ASN A 75 3.76 -3.23 14.18
N LYS A 76 4.91 -3.70 13.69
CA LYS A 76 5.23 -3.70 12.26
C LYS A 76 5.67 -5.08 11.83
N GLU A 77 5.02 -5.58 10.80
CA GLU A 77 5.33 -6.82 10.11
C GLU A 77 6.37 -6.56 9.01
N THR A 78 7.12 -7.60 8.62
CA THR A 78 8.16 -7.52 7.59
C THR A 78 7.73 -8.33 6.38
N CYS A 79 7.99 -7.82 5.17
CA CYS A 79 7.80 -8.55 3.92
C CYS A 79 8.89 -8.21 2.91
N ASP A 80 8.92 -8.94 1.80
CA ASP A 80 9.68 -8.62 0.59
C ASP A 80 9.22 -7.27 0.01
N GLU A 81 10.16 -6.33 -0.08
CA GLU A 81 9.90 -4.98 -0.54
C GLU A 81 9.52 -4.95 -2.03
N THR A 82 10.15 -5.78 -2.85
CA THR A 82 9.94 -5.75 -4.31
C THR A 82 8.56 -6.27 -4.64
N LEU A 83 8.18 -7.41 -4.05
CA LEU A 83 6.86 -8.01 -4.25
C LEU A 83 5.74 -7.08 -3.78
N PHE A 84 5.92 -6.39 -2.66
CA PHE A 84 4.95 -5.41 -2.18
C PHE A 84 4.82 -4.22 -3.13
N LEU A 85 5.93 -3.64 -3.59
CA LEU A 85 5.91 -2.47 -4.48
C LEU A 85 5.37 -2.81 -5.87
N ASP A 86 5.67 -3.98 -6.42
CA ASP A 86 5.12 -4.46 -7.69
C ASP A 86 3.60 -4.58 -7.58
N HIS A 87 3.11 -5.10 -6.45
CA HIS A 87 1.69 -5.23 -6.20
C HIS A 87 0.99 -3.87 -6.01
N TRP A 88 1.62 -2.94 -5.28
CA TRP A 88 1.10 -1.58 -5.16
C TRP A 88 1.06 -0.87 -6.52
N LYS A 89 2.11 -1.01 -7.33
CA LYS A 89 2.12 -0.42 -8.68
C LYS A 89 1.01 -0.98 -9.56
N ARG A 90 0.76 -2.29 -9.49
CA ARG A 90 -0.35 -2.95 -10.19
C ARG A 90 -1.70 -2.34 -9.81
N VAL A 91 -1.93 -2.07 -8.52
CA VAL A 91 -3.16 -1.39 -8.07
C VAL A 91 -3.30 -0.02 -8.69
N ILE A 92 -2.25 0.79 -8.68
CA ILE A 92 -2.27 2.14 -9.28
C ILE A 92 -2.64 2.05 -10.77
N ASP A 93 -2.01 1.13 -11.50
CA ASP A 93 -2.21 0.99 -12.94
C ASP A 93 -3.58 0.44 -13.30
N GLU A 94 -4.06 -0.58 -12.59
CA GLU A 94 -5.35 -1.20 -12.86
C GLU A 94 -6.51 -0.32 -12.39
N TYR A 95 -6.39 0.37 -11.25
CA TYR A 95 -7.41 1.30 -10.81
C TYR A 95 -7.52 2.50 -11.75
N ALA A 96 -6.39 3.01 -12.25
CA ALA A 96 -6.39 4.09 -13.24
C ALA A 96 -7.12 3.68 -14.53
N LYS A 97 -6.82 2.50 -15.08
CA LYS A 97 -7.45 1.98 -16.30
C LYS A 97 -8.96 1.77 -16.15
N ASN A 98 -9.42 1.33 -14.98
CA ASN A 98 -10.82 0.95 -14.78
C ASN A 98 -11.72 2.12 -14.33
N TYR A 99 -11.13 3.19 -13.78
CA TYR A 99 -11.90 4.21 -13.05
C TYR A 99 -11.45 5.66 -13.21
N VAL A 100 -10.37 5.95 -13.95
CA VAL A 100 -9.86 7.33 -14.14
C VAL A 100 -10.10 7.86 -15.58
N ASP A 101 -10.57 7.02 -16.50
CA ASP A 101 -11.13 7.47 -17.78
C ASP A 101 -12.65 7.73 -17.65
N ASP A 102 -13.02 8.91 -17.15
CA ASP A 102 -14.30 9.61 -17.40
C ASP A 102 -14.15 11.12 -17.14
#